data_AF-A0A9N9HV15-F1
#
_entry.id   AF-A0A9N9HV15-F1
#
_cell.length_a   1.000
_cell.length_b   1.000
_cell.length_c   1.000
_cell.angle_alpha   90.00
_cell.angle_beta   90.00
_cell.angle_gamma   90.00
#
_symmetry.space_group_name_H-M   'P 1'
#
loop_
_entity.id
_entity.type
_entity.pdbx_description
1 polymer ?
#
loop_
_entity_poly.entity_id
_entity_poly.type
_entity_poly.pdbx_seq_one_letter_code
_entity_poly.pdbx_strand_id
1 'polypeptide(L)' 'MPYIAPEVLIKKQYSFSSDIYSLGMIMWELTSGLRPFYDQAYDAHLMLDICNENFPLRPNITEDTPQCWAILMQK' A
#
# COMPACT_ATOMS: atom_id res chain seq x y z
N MET A 1 -5.03 0.71 8.56
CA MET A 1 -5.75 1.33 7.43
C MET A 1 -4.85 1.26 6.22
N PRO A 2 -5.09 0.32 5.28
CA PRO A 2 -4.08 -0.08 4.30
C PRO A 2 -3.87 0.94 3.17
N TYR A 3 -4.73 1.95 3.04
CA TYR A 3 -4.56 3.05 2.09
C TYR A 3 -3.73 4.22 2.63
N ILE A 4 -3.37 4.21 3.92
CA ILE A 4 -2.60 5.30 4.53
C ILE A 4 -1.12 4.98 4.43
N ALA A 5 -0.35 5.92 3.89
CA ALA A 5 1.08 5.78 3.72
C ALA A 5 1.84 5.59 5.06
N PRO A 6 2.92 4.79 5.08
CA PRO A 6 3.65 4.48 6.31
C PRO A 6 4.22 5.72 7.00
N GLU A 7 4.68 6.72 6.26
CA GLU A 7 5.19 7.98 6.81
C GLU A 7 4.10 8.80 7.52
N VAL A 8 2.85 8.69 7.07
CA VAL A 8 1.70 9.34 7.71
C VAL A 8 1.33 8.59 8.99
N LEU A 9 1.44 7.26 9.00
CA LEU A 9 1.17 6.44 10.18
C LEU A 9 2.22 6.65 11.29
N ILE A 10 3.50 6.71 10.93
CA ILE A 10 4.60 6.84 11.90
C ILE A 10 4.86 8.29 12.29
N LYS A 11 5.12 9.15 11.29
CA LYS A 11 5.65 10.51 11.51
C LYS A 11 4.56 11.57 11.46
N LYS A 12 3.33 11.19 11.10
CA LYS A 12 2.20 12.11 10.85
C LYS A 12 2.55 13.22 9.87
N GLN A 13 3.53 12.97 9.01
CA GLN A 13 3.98 13.91 8.00
C GLN A 13 3.43 13.47 6.66
N TYR A 14 2.52 14.29 6.13
CA TYR A 14 1.92 14.05 4.84
C TYR A 14 2.77 14.67 3.73
N SER A 15 2.82 14.00 2.59
CA SER A 15 3.59 14.44 1.43
C SER A 15 2.92 14.00 0.14
N PHE A 16 3.42 14.50 -0.99
CA PHE A 16 3.00 14.02 -2.31
C PHE A 16 3.19 12.50 -2.46
N SER A 17 4.24 11.92 -1.87
CA SER A 17 4.45 10.47 -1.87
C SER A 17 3.32 9.71 -1.16
N SER A 18 2.70 10.33 -0.15
CA SER A 18 1.60 9.73 0.60
C SER A 18 0.34 9.58 -0.27
N ASP A 19 0.10 10.54 -1.17
CA ASP A 19 -0.96 10.45 -2.18
C ASP A 19 -0.68 9.35 -3.20
N ILE A 20 0.57 9.26 -3.67
CA ILE A 20 0.98 8.23 -4.62
C ILE A 20 0.78 6.83 -4.02
N TYR A 21 1.14 6.64 -2.74
CA TYR A 21 0.88 5.40 -2.03
C TYR A 21 -0.61 5.07 -1.98
N SER A 22 -1.44 6.03 -1.55
CA SER A 22 -2.89 5.85 -1.42
C SER A 22 -3.53 5.52 -2.77
N LEU A 23 -3.10 6.20 -3.83
CA LEU A 23 -3.52 5.92 -5.20
C LEU A 23 -3.10 4.52 -5.65
N GLY A 24 -1.87 4.08 -5.33
CA GLY A 24 -1.39 2.73 -5.63
C GLY A 24 -2.26 1.65 -4.99
N MET A 25 -2.68 1.84 -3.73
CA MET A 25 -3.59 0.92 -3.03
C MET A 25 -4.99 0.87 -3.65
N ILE A 26 -5.51 2.02 -4.10
CA ILE A 26 -6.80 2.09 -4.82
C ILE A 26 -6.69 1.39 -6.17
N MET A 27 -5.63 1.67 -6.94
CA MET A 27 -5.43 1.02 -8.24
C MET A 27 -5.30 -0.49 -8.10
N TRP A 28 -4.63 -0.97 -7.05
CA TRP A 28 -4.55 -2.39 -6.75
C TRP A 28 -5.91 -3.02 -6.43
N GLU A 29 -6.74 -2.32 -5.65
CA GLU A 29 -8.10 -2.79 -5.35
C GLU A 29 -8.95 -2.89 -6.61
N LEU A 30 -8.84 -1.91 -7.52
CA LEU A 30 -9.55 -1.90 -8.79
C LEU A 30 -9.09 -3.03 -9.72
N THR A 31 -7.80 -3.37 -9.74
CA THR A 31 -7.28 -4.44 -10.61
C THR A 31 -7.48 -5.83 -10.03
N SER A 32 -7.41 -5.99 -8.70
CA SER A 32 -7.57 -7.29 -8.03
C SER A 32 -9.01 -7.62 -7.66
N GLY A 33 -9.88 -6.61 -7.53
CA GLY A 33 -11.23 -6.76 -6.97
C GLY A 33 -11.25 -7.07 -5.47
N LEU A 34 -10.09 -6.96 -4.79
CA LEU A 34 -9.91 -7.31 -3.39
C LEU A 34 -9.42 -6.07 -2.62
N ARG A 35 -9.76 -5.99 -1.34
CA ARG A 35 -9.20 -4.95 -0.46
C ARG A 35 -7.71 -5.22 -0.24
N PRO A 36 -6.84 -4.21 -0.20
CA PRO A 36 -5.43 -4.41 0.10
C PRO A 36 -5.25 -5.19 1.41
N PHE A 37 -4.44 -6.25 1.37
CA PHE A 37 -4.24 -7.18 2.49
C PHE A 37 -5.54 -7.83 3.00
N TYR A 38 -6.48 -8.18 2.10
CA TYR A 38 -7.79 -8.76 2.44
C TYR A 38 -7.71 -10.03 3.32
N ASP A 39 -6.59 -10.73 3.29
CA ASP A 39 -6.28 -11.95 4.02
C ASP A 39 -5.68 -11.71 5.41
N GLN A 40 -5.41 -10.44 5.77
CA GLN A 40 -4.79 -10.07 7.03
C GLN A 40 -5.75 -9.27 7.93
N ALA A 41 -5.55 -9.39 9.25
CA ALA A 41 -6.26 -8.56 10.21
C ALA A 41 -5.75 -7.11 10.14
N TYR A 42 -6.66 -6.14 10.21
CA TYR A 42 -6.31 -4.70 10.17
C TYR A 42 -5.93 -4.19 11.56
N ASP A 43 -4.88 -4.77 12.12
CA ASP A 43 -4.40 -4.50 13.47
C ASP A 43 -3.02 -3.80 13.46
N ALA A 44 -2.43 -3.68 14.64
CA ALA A 44 -1.12 -3.07 14.81
C ALA A 44 0.01 -3.88 14.13
N HIS A 45 -0.14 -5.20 13.94
CA HIS A 45 0.87 -6.02 13.27
C HIS A 45 0.96 -5.67 11.79
N LEU A 46 -0.19 -5.64 11.09
CA LEU A 46 -0.23 -5.20 9.70
C LEU A 46 0.35 -3.79 9.55
N MET A 47 0.04 -2.90 10.49
CA MET A 47 0.59 -1.54 10.48
C MET A 47 2.11 -1.53 10.60
N LEU A 48 2.68 -2.34 11.50
CA LEU A 48 4.13 -2.47 11.66
C LEU A 48 4.80 -3.04 10.40
N ASP A 49 4.17 -4.01 9.74
CA ASP A 49 4.70 -4.62 8.51
C ASP A 49 4.68 -3.64 7.33
N ILE A 50 3.61 -2.85 7.18
CA ILE A 50 3.54 -1.77 6.17
C ILE A 50 4.59 -0.70 6.44
N CYS A 51 4.83 -0.39 7.72
CA CYS A 51 5.75 0.66 8.18
C CYS A 51 7.21 0.21 8.32
N ASN A 52 7.53 -1.06 8.00
CA ASN A 52 8.87 -1.59 8.14
C ASN A 52 9.81 -0.94 7.12
N GLU A 53 10.84 -0.22 7.60
CA GLU A 53 11.78 0.49 6.74
C GLU A 53 12.72 -0.45 5.95
N ASN A 54 13.00 -1.64 6.48
CA ASN A 54 13.93 -2.60 5.86
C ASN A 54 13.23 -3.50 4.84
N PHE A 55 12.01 -3.93 5.15
CA PHE A 55 11.22 -4.84 4.30
C PHE A 55 9.74 -4.43 4.33
N PRO A 56 9.38 -3.34 3.64
CA PRO A 56 8.02 -2.81 3.69
C PRO A 56 7.03 -3.79 3.02
N LEU A 57 5.97 -4.14 3.72
CA LEU A 57 4.90 -4.96 3.16
C LEU A 57 4.14 -4.16 2.08
N ARG A 58 3.95 -4.78 0.91
CA ARG A 58 3.21 -4.24 -0.24
C ARG A 58 2.28 -5.34 -0.80
N PRO A 59 1.13 -4.98 -1.41
CA PRO A 59 0.25 -5.96 -2.05
C PRO A 59 0.91 -6.62 -3.27
N ASN A 60 0.55 -7.87 -3.54
CA ASN A 60 1.05 -8.61 -4.71
C ASN A 60 0.52 -8.01 -6.02
N ILE A 61 1.39 -7.61 -6.93
CA ILE A 61 0.99 -7.13 -8.25
C ILE A 61 0.44 -8.30 -9.05
N THR A 62 -0.81 -8.20 -9.50
CA THR A 62 -1.46 -9.22 -10.33
C THR A 62 -0.99 -9.09 -11.79
N GLU A 63 -1.02 -10.17 -12.56
CA GLU A 63 -0.62 -10.16 -13.99
C GLU A 63 -1.43 -9.16 -14.82
N ASP A 64 -2.67 -8.91 -14.43
CA ASP A 64 -3.58 -7.98 -15.09
C ASP A 64 -3.32 -6.51 -14.72
N THR A 65 -2.43 -6.23 -13.77
CA THR A 65 -2.12 -4.85 -13.37
C THR A 65 -1.26 -4.18 -14.44
N PRO A 66 -1.72 -3.10 -15.09
CA PRO A 66 -0.93 -2.39 -16.08
C PRO A 66 0.43 -1.96 -15.52
N GLN A 67 1.48 -2.08 -16.33
CA GLN A 67 2.87 -1.87 -15.87
C GLN A 67 3.12 -0.48 -15.27
N CYS A 68 2.42 0.55 -15.76
CA CYS A 68 2.51 1.89 -15.19
C CYS A 68 2.03 1.95 -13.72
N TRP A 69 1.03 1.16 -13.36
CA TRP A 69 0.51 1.06 -11.99
C TRP A 69 1.39 0.16 -11.11
N ALA A 70 1.92 -0.93 -11.68
CA ALA A 70 2.89 -1.80 -11.02
C ALA A 70 4.11 -1.00 -10.53
N ILE A 71 4.62 -0.08 -11.36
CA ILE A 71 5.74 0.81 -11.00
C ILE A 71 5.36 1.76 -9.86
N LEU A 72 4.14 2.31 -9.88
CA LEU A 72 3.66 3.22 -8.83
C LEU A 72 3.48 2.51 -7.49
N MET A 73 3.02 1.25 -7.51
CA MET A 73 2.84 0.41 -6.32
C MET A 73 4.16 -0.01 -5.64
N GLN A 74 5.26 -0.01 -6.39
CA GLN A 74 6.59 -0.38 -5.89
C GLN A 74 7.39 0.81 -5.35
N LYS A 75 6.86 2.03 -5.43
CA LYS A 75 7.46 3.23 -4.84
C LYS A 75 7.10 3.37 -3.37
#